data_AF-W7VW13-F1
#
_entry.id   AF-W7VW13-F1
#
_cell.length_a   1.000
_cell.length_b   1.000
_cell.length_c   1.000
_cell.angle_alpha   90.00
_cell.angle_beta   90.00
_cell.angle_gamma   90.00
#
_symmetry.space_group_name_H-M   'P 1'
#
loop_
_entity.id
_entity.type
_entity.pdbx_description
1 polymer ?
#
loop_
_entity_poly.entity_id
_entity_poly.type
_entity_poly.pdbx_seq_one_letter_code
_entity_poly.pdbx_strand_id
1 'polypeptide(L)'
;MISYPLSARPVSQPVAPRRGYSFEAAAAAQMERIVADLGRMYQERNEALQEVTRAHHEALLHLSLASDFRDDDTGVHIVRIGYLAEALALMLGEDDKFATMMRKAAPMHDVGKIGIPDEVLKKPGPLTPAEREIMNRHASIGAEILGRSRVALFQLAAEVARTHHERYNGSGYPAGLRGEDIPLSGRIVAVVDYFDALTMRRCYRPAFSDERALEMLTEQRGAMFDPRIVDVFLENAAELIELRDRVNRTQPGFAELVGA
;
A
#
# COMPACT_ATOMS: atom_id res chain seq x y z
N MET A 1 7.91 -49.64 88.69
CA MET A 1 9.18 -49.11 89.21
C MET A 1 10.30 -49.62 88.32
N ILE A 2 10.61 -48.91 87.22
CA ILE A 2 11.85 -49.10 86.45
C ILE A 2 12.27 -47.71 85.97
N SER A 3 13.27 -47.14 86.64
CA SER A 3 13.94 -45.88 86.29
C SER A 3 14.98 -46.14 85.20
N TYR A 4 14.96 -45.32 84.14
CA TYR A 4 16.10 -45.18 83.22
C TYR A 4 16.79 -43.82 83.47
N PRO A 5 18.13 -43.77 83.49
CA PRO A 5 18.86 -42.57 83.84
C PRO A 5 18.85 -41.52 82.70
N LEU A 6 18.76 -40.25 83.12
CA LEU A 6 18.97 -39.06 82.31
C LEU A 6 20.40 -39.06 81.74
N SER A 7 20.53 -39.24 80.42
CA SER A 7 21.78 -38.96 79.70
C SER A 7 21.77 -37.51 79.20
N ALA A 8 22.83 -36.78 79.54
CA ALA A 8 23.04 -35.38 79.23
C ALA A 8 22.92 -35.07 77.73
N ARG A 9 22.25 -33.96 77.40
CA ARG A 9 22.20 -33.39 76.06
C ARG A 9 23.56 -32.76 75.70
N PRO A 10 24.18 -33.08 74.56
CA PRO A 10 25.23 -32.23 74.03
C PRO A 10 24.61 -30.96 73.44
N VAL A 11 25.28 -29.85 73.75
CA VAL A 11 25.00 -28.48 73.31
C VAL A 11 24.92 -28.41 71.78
N SER A 12 23.89 -27.75 71.28
CA SER A 12 23.71 -27.40 69.87
C SER A 12 24.92 -26.62 69.34
N GLN A 13 25.70 -27.22 68.44
CA GLN A 13 26.63 -26.46 67.61
C GLN A 13 25.82 -25.67 66.56
N PRO A 14 26.18 -24.41 66.26
CA PRO A 14 25.61 -23.71 65.13
C PRO A 14 26.04 -24.44 63.85
N VAL A 15 25.06 -25.04 63.16
CA VAL A 15 25.27 -25.55 61.80
C VAL A 15 25.64 -24.35 60.93
N ALA A 16 26.87 -24.35 60.40
CA ALA A 16 27.35 -23.32 59.49
C ALA A 16 26.35 -23.10 58.34
N PRO A 17 26.18 -21.86 57.84
CA PRO A 17 25.25 -21.60 56.75
C PRO A 17 25.63 -22.47 55.55
N ARG A 18 24.67 -23.29 55.10
CA ARG A 18 24.80 -24.08 53.88
C ARG A 18 25.20 -23.13 52.74
N ARG A 19 26.35 -23.38 52.12
CA ARG A 19 26.73 -22.80 50.82
C ARG A 19 25.68 -23.23 49.79
N GLY A 20 24.60 -22.46 49.68
CA GLY A 20 23.44 -22.77 48.85
C GLY A 20 23.09 -21.67 47.85
N TYR A 21 24.03 -20.80 47.49
CA TYR A 21 23.72 -19.62 46.65
C TYR A 21 24.49 -19.52 45.33
N SER A 22 25.51 -20.35 45.06
CA SER A 22 26.29 -20.17 43.83
C SER A 22 25.66 -20.81 42.59
N PHE A 23 24.92 -21.91 42.74
CA PHE A 23 24.29 -22.60 41.62
C PHE A 23 23.02 -21.87 41.15
N GLU A 24 22.22 -21.34 42.09
CA GLU A 24 21.04 -20.53 41.78
C GLU A 24 21.42 -19.18 41.15
N ALA A 25 22.47 -18.51 41.66
CA ALA A 25 22.95 -17.26 41.08
C ALA A 25 23.55 -17.46 39.67
N ALA A 26 24.31 -18.54 39.45
CA ALA A 26 24.83 -18.86 38.12
C ALA A 26 23.72 -19.24 37.13
N ALA A 27 22.70 -19.99 37.59
CA ALA A 27 21.52 -20.32 36.80
C ALA A 27 20.67 -19.07 36.48
N ALA A 28 20.50 -18.16 37.45
CA ALA A 28 19.82 -16.88 37.24
C ALA A 28 20.57 -16.00 36.22
N ALA A 29 21.88 -15.85 36.36
CA ALA A 29 22.70 -15.12 35.39
C ALA A 29 22.74 -15.79 34.00
N GLN A 30 22.61 -17.12 33.92
CA GLN A 30 22.46 -17.83 32.65
C GLN A 30 21.08 -17.58 32.04
N MET A 31 20.01 -17.61 32.84
CA MET A 31 18.65 -17.29 32.39
C MET A 31 18.54 -15.85 31.90
N GLU A 32 19.11 -14.88 32.61
CA GLU A 32 19.15 -13.47 32.20
C GLU A 32 19.85 -13.29 30.86
N ARG A 33 20.96 -14.01 30.63
CA ARG A 33 21.65 -14.01 29.32
C ARG A 33 20.78 -14.59 28.22
N ILE A 34 20.12 -15.72 28.45
CA ILE A 34 19.22 -16.35 27.47
C ILE A 34 18.04 -15.43 27.13
N VAL A 35 17.44 -14.78 28.13
CA VAL A 35 16.34 -13.83 27.90
C VAL A 35 16.83 -12.61 27.10
N ALA A 36 18.02 -12.09 27.41
CA ALA A 36 18.61 -10.98 26.66
C ALA A 36 18.97 -11.37 25.22
N ASP A 37 19.54 -12.58 25.01
CA ASP A 37 19.83 -13.13 23.69
C ASP A 37 18.55 -13.33 22.88
N LEU A 38 17.50 -13.90 23.47
CA LEU A 38 16.21 -14.09 22.82
C LEU A 38 15.57 -12.74 22.47
N GLY A 39 15.68 -11.75 23.36
CA GLY A 39 15.24 -10.37 23.10
C GLY A 39 15.94 -9.76 21.89
N ARG A 40 17.26 -9.89 21.80
CA ARG A 40 18.05 -9.46 20.64
C ARG A 40 17.65 -10.20 19.37
N MET A 41 17.58 -11.53 19.41
CA MET A 41 17.15 -12.34 18.26
C MET A 41 15.75 -11.97 17.77
N TYR A 42 14.83 -11.66 18.69
CA TYR A 42 13.47 -11.24 18.34
C TYR A 42 13.47 -9.87 17.63
N GLN A 43 14.30 -8.93 18.10
CA GLN A 43 14.48 -7.62 17.46
C GLN A 43 15.11 -7.77 16.07
N GLU A 44 16.23 -8.48 15.96
CA GLU A 44 16.92 -8.75 14.69
C GLU A 44 16.01 -9.45 13.68
N ARG A 45 15.22 -10.43 14.13
CA ARG A 45 14.22 -11.10 13.28
C ARG A 45 13.15 -10.12 12.80
N ASN A 46 12.64 -9.25 13.67
CA ASN A 46 11.60 -8.29 13.28
C ASN A 46 12.15 -7.26 12.28
N GLU A 47 13.35 -6.76 12.50
CA GLU A 47 14.06 -5.87 11.56
C GLU A 47 14.27 -6.56 10.21
N ALA A 48 14.72 -7.82 10.21
CA ALA A 48 14.89 -8.60 8.98
C ALA A 48 13.56 -8.81 8.23
N LEU A 49 12.46 -9.08 8.94
CA LEU A 49 11.13 -9.21 8.34
C LEU A 49 10.62 -7.89 7.75
N GLN A 50 10.90 -6.76 8.42
CA GLN A 50 10.58 -5.43 7.90
C GLN A 50 11.37 -5.13 6.63
N GLU A 51 12.66 -5.45 6.62
CA GLU A 51 13.51 -5.27 5.44
C GLU A 51 13.08 -6.13 4.25
N VAL A 52 12.72 -7.40 4.49
CA VAL A 52 12.16 -8.27 3.44
C VAL A 52 10.86 -7.69 2.91
N THR A 53 9.99 -7.17 3.77
CA THR A 53 8.74 -6.52 3.36
C THR A 53 9.01 -5.29 2.50
N ARG A 54 9.99 -4.47 2.90
CA ARG A 54 10.41 -3.27 2.16
C ARG A 54 10.93 -3.64 0.77
N ALA A 55 11.88 -4.56 0.69
CA ALA A 55 12.46 -5.01 -0.57
C ALA A 55 11.40 -5.58 -1.53
N HIS A 56 10.41 -6.31 -1.01
CA HIS A 56 9.29 -6.79 -1.83
C HIS A 56 8.42 -5.67 -2.40
N HIS A 57 8.09 -4.66 -1.59
CA HIS A 57 7.31 -3.52 -2.08
C HIS A 57 8.09 -2.70 -3.13
N GLU A 58 9.38 -2.43 -2.89
CA GLU A 58 10.23 -1.71 -3.84
C GLU A 58 10.34 -2.44 -5.18
N ALA A 59 10.56 -3.75 -5.17
CA ALA A 59 10.65 -4.54 -6.40
C ALA A 59 9.38 -4.44 -7.25
N LEU A 60 8.20 -4.44 -6.63
CA LEU A 60 6.92 -4.37 -7.34
C LEU A 60 6.59 -2.98 -7.85
N LEU A 61 6.96 -1.95 -7.11
CA LEU A 61 6.87 -0.57 -7.60
C LEU A 61 7.82 -0.36 -8.78
N HIS A 62 9.02 -0.93 -8.78
CA HIS A 62 9.90 -0.91 -9.94
C HIS A 62 9.31 -1.65 -11.16
N LEU A 63 8.59 -2.74 -10.95
CA LEU A 63 7.86 -3.41 -12.05
C LEU A 63 6.70 -2.55 -12.58
N SER A 64 5.99 -1.86 -11.69
CA SER A 64 4.93 -0.93 -12.07
C SER A 64 5.49 0.26 -12.86
N LEU A 65 6.62 0.80 -12.42
CA LEU A 65 7.38 1.81 -13.15
C LEU A 65 7.87 1.30 -14.51
N ALA A 66 8.36 0.08 -14.60
CA ALA A 66 8.78 -0.51 -15.88
C ALA A 66 7.60 -0.66 -16.86
N SER A 67 6.39 -0.93 -16.34
CA SER A 67 5.16 -0.92 -17.13
C SER A 67 4.79 0.50 -17.57
N ASP A 68 4.90 1.49 -16.68
CA ASP A 68 4.65 2.92 -16.98
C ASP A 68 5.64 3.45 -18.02
N PHE A 69 6.94 3.13 -17.92
CA PHE A 69 7.96 3.51 -18.91
C PHE A 69 7.73 2.93 -20.31
N ARG A 70 6.94 1.86 -20.44
CA ARG A 70 6.55 1.34 -21.76
C ARG A 70 5.46 2.20 -22.43
N ASP A 71 4.73 2.98 -21.65
CA ASP A 71 3.58 3.80 -22.06
C ASP A 71 3.94 5.31 -22.08
N ASP A 72 4.57 5.83 -21.01
CA ASP A 72 4.92 7.25 -20.81
C ASP A 72 6.28 7.47 -20.08
N ASP A 73 6.80 8.70 -20.12
CA ASP A 73 8.25 8.94 -20.06
C ASP A 73 8.86 9.30 -18.68
N THR A 74 8.12 9.28 -17.55
CA THR A 74 8.71 9.85 -16.30
C THR A 74 8.39 9.19 -14.95
N GLY A 75 7.43 8.27 -14.81
CA GLY A 75 7.15 7.59 -13.53
C GLY A 75 6.65 8.48 -12.37
N VAL A 76 6.66 9.81 -12.50
CA VAL A 76 6.17 10.75 -11.46
C VAL A 76 4.65 10.59 -11.28
N HIS A 77 3.95 10.18 -12.34
CA HIS A 77 2.51 9.90 -12.32
C HIS A 77 2.14 8.90 -11.23
N ILE A 78 2.74 7.70 -11.24
CA ILE A 78 2.38 6.64 -10.29
C ILE A 78 2.62 7.06 -8.84
N VAL A 79 3.63 7.90 -8.57
CA VAL A 79 3.90 8.46 -7.24
C VAL A 79 2.79 9.43 -6.81
N ARG A 80 2.35 10.33 -7.69
CA ARG A 80 1.25 11.26 -7.41
C ARG A 80 -0.06 10.54 -7.14
N ILE A 81 -0.36 9.52 -7.94
CA ILE A 81 -1.56 8.69 -7.76
C ILE A 81 -1.60 8.10 -6.35
N GLY A 82 -0.47 7.59 -5.84
CA GLY A 82 -0.38 7.08 -4.47
C GLY A 82 -0.72 8.14 -3.42
N TYR A 83 -0.03 9.28 -3.42
CA TYR A 83 -0.27 10.33 -2.42
C TYR A 83 -1.68 10.93 -2.49
N LEU A 84 -2.20 11.15 -3.70
CA LEU A 84 -3.55 11.69 -3.88
C LEU A 84 -4.63 10.69 -3.42
N ALA A 85 -4.44 9.39 -3.70
CA ALA A 85 -5.37 8.35 -3.25
C ALA A 85 -5.38 8.22 -1.72
N GLU A 86 -4.22 8.33 -1.06
CA GLU A 86 -4.13 8.37 0.41
C GLU A 86 -4.87 9.56 0.99
N ALA A 87 -4.57 10.77 0.51
CA ALA A 87 -5.17 12.00 0.99
C ALA A 87 -6.70 11.98 0.82
N LEU A 88 -7.18 11.57 -0.36
CA LEU A 88 -8.60 11.48 -0.64
C LEU A 88 -9.30 10.42 0.22
N ALA A 89 -8.66 9.28 0.49
CA ALA A 89 -9.20 8.27 1.40
C ALA A 89 -9.39 8.82 2.83
N LEU A 90 -8.40 9.56 3.35
CA LEU A 90 -8.49 10.22 4.65
C LEU A 90 -9.62 11.26 4.67
N MET A 91 -9.73 12.09 3.63
CA MET A 91 -10.80 13.09 3.50
C MET A 91 -12.19 12.46 3.41
N LEU A 92 -12.30 11.23 2.90
CA LEU A 92 -13.54 10.45 2.87
C LEU A 92 -13.93 9.87 4.25
N GLY A 93 -13.04 9.96 5.25
CA GLY A 93 -13.23 9.46 6.60
C GLY A 93 -12.73 8.04 6.84
N GLU A 94 -11.94 7.48 5.92
CA GLU A 94 -11.31 6.17 6.11
C GLU A 94 -10.14 6.24 7.10
N ASP A 95 -9.77 5.11 7.68
CA ASP A 95 -8.68 5.05 8.66
C ASP A 95 -7.27 5.16 8.03
N ASP A 96 -6.28 5.55 8.84
CA ASP A 96 -4.88 5.71 8.41
C ASP A 96 -4.31 4.44 7.77
N LYS A 97 -4.78 3.27 8.22
CA LYS A 97 -4.29 1.98 7.72
C LYS A 97 -4.76 1.74 6.29
N PHE A 98 -6.03 1.99 5.99
CA PHE A 98 -6.57 1.90 4.64
C PHE A 98 -5.95 2.96 3.73
N ALA A 99 -5.86 4.21 4.18
CA ALA A 99 -5.25 5.29 3.40
C ALA A 99 -3.78 5.00 3.05
N THR A 100 -2.98 4.52 4.03
CA THR A 100 -1.59 4.11 3.78
C THR A 100 -1.50 2.94 2.80
N MET A 101 -2.45 2.00 2.86
CA MET A 101 -2.52 0.90 1.91
C MET A 101 -2.89 1.37 0.50
N MET A 102 -3.79 2.36 0.38
CA MET A 102 -4.12 3.00 -0.90
C MET A 102 -2.89 3.70 -1.51
N ARG A 103 -2.07 4.39 -0.71
CA ARG A 103 -0.81 5.01 -1.18
C ARG A 103 0.08 4.02 -1.92
N LYS A 104 0.14 2.80 -1.41
CA LYS A 104 0.99 1.72 -1.92
C LYS A 104 0.32 0.94 -3.06
N ALA A 105 -1.01 0.80 -3.02
CA ALA A 105 -1.77 0.01 -3.98
C ALA A 105 -2.08 0.74 -5.30
N ALA A 106 -2.52 2.00 -5.20
CA ALA A 106 -2.93 2.82 -6.35
C ALA A 106 -1.87 2.99 -7.46
N PRO A 107 -0.57 3.12 -7.14
CA PRO A 107 0.50 3.18 -8.15
C PRO A 107 0.58 1.95 -9.09
N MET A 108 0.00 0.82 -8.68
CA MET A 108 0.04 -0.44 -9.45
C MET A 108 -1.18 -0.65 -10.36
N HIS A 109 -2.10 0.32 -10.46
CA HIS A 109 -3.36 0.18 -11.21
C HIS A 109 -3.14 -0.27 -12.67
N ASP A 110 -2.07 0.22 -13.28
CA ASP A 110 -1.73 0.03 -14.70
C ASP A 110 -0.65 -1.03 -14.98
N VAL A 111 -0.25 -1.83 -13.97
CA VAL A 111 0.80 -2.87 -14.14
C VAL A 111 0.46 -3.89 -15.23
N GLY A 112 -0.83 -4.07 -15.53
CA GLY A 112 -1.30 -4.96 -16.58
C GLY A 112 -0.98 -4.51 -18.01
N LYS A 113 -0.57 -3.24 -18.22
CA LYS A 113 -0.09 -2.75 -19.52
C LYS A 113 1.11 -3.55 -20.03
N ILE A 114 1.84 -4.22 -19.14
CA ILE A 114 2.90 -5.17 -19.51
C ILE A 114 2.41 -6.27 -20.48
N GLY A 115 1.15 -6.69 -20.37
CA GLY A 115 0.55 -7.72 -21.22
C GLY A 115 -0.10 -7.20 -22.50
N ILE A 116 -0.05 -5.88 -22.76
CA ILE A 116 -0.62 -5.27 -23.96
C ILE A 116 0.42 -5.28 -25.10
N PRO A 117 0.04 -5.71 -26.32
CA PRO A 117 0.91 -5.64 -27.49
C PRO A 117 1.35 -4.20 -27.80
N ASP A 118 2.63 -4.02 -28.13
CA ASP A 118 3.21 -2.70 -28.44
C ASP A 118 2.48 -2.00 -29.60
N GLU A 119 1.97 -2.75 -30.59
CA GLU A 119 1.20 -2.19 -31.71
C GLU A 119 -0.13 -1.53 -31.27
N VAL A 120 -0.68 -1.93 -30.13
CA VAL A 120 -1.88 -1.32 -29.53
C VAL A 120 -1.47 -0.26 -28.51
N LEU A 121 -0.52 -0.57 -27.62
CA LEU A 121 -0.07 0.31 -26.54
C LEU A 121 0.54 1.61 -27.09
N LYS A 122 1.41 1.52 -28.10
CA LYS A 122 2.17 2.64 -28.66
C LYS A 122 1.57 3.18 -29.96
N LYS A 123 0.32 2.84 -30.26
CA LYS A 123 -0.32 3.23 -31.52
C LYS A 123 -0.44 4.76 -31.61
N PRO A 124 0.06 5.40 -32.69
CA PRO A 124 -0.22 6.82 -32.91
C PRO A 124 -1.67 7.02 -33.34
N GLY A 125 -2.41 7.85 -32.60
CA GLY A 125 -3.80 8.20 -32.90
C GLY A 125 -4.84 7.30 -32.21
N PRO A 126 -6.13 7.37 -32.63
CA PRO A 126 -7.20 6.67 -31.94
C PRO A 126 -7.14 5.15 -32.16
N LEU A 127 -7.48 4.39 -31.12
CA LEU A 127 -7.70 2.95 -31.21
C LEU A 127 -9.01 2.65 -31.94
N THR A 128 -9.00 1.63 -32.78
CA THR A 128 -10.22 0.99 -33.32
C THR A 128 -10.97 0.27 -32.20
N PRO A 129 -12.25 -0.11 -32.40
CA PRO A 129 -13.00 -0.86 -31.39
C PRO A 129 -12.31 -2.16 -30.93
N ALA A 130 -11.74 -2.94 -31.86
CA ALA A 130 -11.01 -4.16 -31.52
C ALA A 130 -9.72 -3.89 -30.74
N GLU A 131 -8.96 -2.85 -31.12
CA GLU A 131 -7.76 -2.46 -30.37
C GLU A 131 -8.12 -1.90 -28.98
N ARG A 132 -9.26 -1.22 -28.85
CA ARG A 132 -9.78 -0.76 -27.56
C ARG A 132 -10.10 -1.96 -26.66
N GLU A 133 -10.73 -3.01 -27.19
CA GLU A 133 -10.96 -4.25 -26.44
C GLU A 133 -9.65 -4.86 -25.96
N ILE A 134 -8.60 -4.88 -26.80
CA ILE A 134 -7.27 -5.35 -26.40
C ILE A 134 -6.70 -4.47 -25.28
N MET A 135 -6.69 -3.15 -25.45
CA MET A 135 -6.19 -2.20 -24.46
C MET A 135 -6.89 -2.36 -23.10
N ASN A 136 -8.22 -2.49 -23.09
CA ASN A 136 -9.03 -2.62 -21.88
C ASN A 136 -8.68 -3.87 -21.06
N ARG A 137 -7.99 -4.87 -21.65
CA ARG A 137 -7.55 -6.08 -20.93
C ARG A 137 -6.49 -5.80 -19.87
N HIS A 138 -5.80 -4.64 -19.90
CA HIS A 138 -4.76 -4.34 -18.91
C HIS A 138 -5.33 -4.42 -17.47
N ALA A 139 -6.57 -3.98 -17.26
CA ALA A 139 -7.23 -4.06 -15.96
C ALA A 139 -7.31 -5.51 -15.45
N SER A 140 -7.79 -6.43 -16.28
CA SER A 140 -7.88 -7.86 -15.96
C SER A 140 -6.51 -8.52 -15.81
N ILE A 141 -5.56 -8.19 -16.67
CA ILE A 141 -4.19 -8.73 -16.64
C ILE A 141 -3.48 -8.30 -15.36
N GLY A 142 -3.54 -7.01 -15.00
CA GLY A 142 -2.93 -6.48 -13.78
C GLY A 142 -3.52 -7.13 -12.53
N ALA A 143 -4.84 -7.29 -12.49
CA ALA A 143 -5.52 -8.00 -11.42
C ALA A 143 -5.13 -9.48 -11.33
N GLU A 144 -4.88 -10.17 -12.45
CA GLU A 144 -4.38 -11.55 -12.44
C GLU A 144 -2.94 -11.65 -11.93
N ILE A 145 -2.06 -10.74 -12.37
CA ILE A 145 -0.66 -10.69 -11.93
C ILE A 145 -0.58 -10.49 -10.42
N LEU A 146 -1.29 -9.49 -9.90
CA LEU A 146 -1.27 -9.10 -8.49
C LEU A 146 -2.07 -10.07 -7.61
N GLY A 147 -3.22 -10.54 -8.10
CA GLY A 147 -4.18 -11.33 -7.32
C GLY A 147 -3.73 -12.74 -6.93
N ARG A 148 -2.61 -13.23 -7.49
CA ARG A 148 -2.01 -14.52 -7.12
C ARG A 148 -1.36 -14.53 -5.74
N SER A 149 -1.03 -13.36 -5.19
CA SER A 149 -0.37 -13.25 -3.89
C SER A 149 -1.36 -13.15 -2.74
N ARG A 150 -1.09 -13.79 -1.60
CA ARG A 150 -1.96 -13.70 -0.40
C ARG A 150 -1.73 -12.44 0.44
N VAL A 151 -0.76 -11.60 0.08
CA VAL A 151 -0.46 -10.37 0.82
C VAL A 151 -1.57 -9.35 0.60
N ALA A 152 -2.08 -8.76 1.68
CA ALA A 152 -3.20 -7.83 1.65
C ALA A 152 -2.97 -6.64 0.69
N LEU A 153 -1.73 -6.15 0.58
CA LEU A 153 -1.39 -5.07 -0.34
C LEU A 153 -1.64 -5.45 -1.79
N PHE A 154 -1.24 -6.65 -2.21
CA PHE A 154 -1.46 -7.09 -3.59
C PHE A 154 -2.91 -7.47 -3.87
N GLN A 155 -3.65 -7.91 -2.85
CA GLN A 155 -5.09 -8.09 -2.99
C GLN A 155 -5.80 -6.75 -3.24
N LEU A 156 -5.45 -5.72 -2.48
CA LEU A 156 -5.97 -4.37 -2.70
C LEU A 156 -5.53 -3.81 -4.06
N ALA A 157 -4.25 -3.98 -4.43
CA ALA A 157 -3.75 -3.53 -5.73
C ALA A 157 -4.42 -4.27 -6.90
N ALA A 158 -4.70 -5.57 -6.76
CA ALA A 158 -5.45 -6.34 -7.75
C ALA A 158 -6.90 -5.86 -7.88
N GLU A 159 -7.54 -5.47 -6.76
CA GLU A 159 -8.87 -4.87 -6.75
C GLU A 159 -8.86 -3.52 -7.50
N VAL A 160 -7.90 -2.64 -7.20
CA VAL A 160 -7.70 -1.37 -7.90
C VAL A 160 -7.47 -1.59 -9.39
N ALA A 161 -6.50 -2.43 -9.76
CA ALA A 161 -6.19 -2.71 -11.16
C ALA A 161 -7.42 -3.22 -11.92
N ARG A 162 -8.24 -4.07 -11.30
CA ARG A 162 -9.47 -4.58 -11.91
C ARG A 162 -10.55 -3.50 -12.09
N THR A 163 -10.63 -2.51 -11.21
CA THR A 163 -11.85 -1.70 -11.05
C THR A 163 -11.68 -0.20 -11.28
N HIS A 164 -10.46 0.31 -11.44
CA HIS A 164 -10.21 1.75 -11.66
C HIS A 164 -10.79 2.32 -12.97
N HIS A 165 -11.20 1.46 -13.91
CA HIS A 165 -11.92 1.84 -15.13
C HIS A 165 -13.40 1.42 -15.16
N GLU A 166 -13.91 0.90 -14.04
CA GLU A 166 -15.36 0.79 -13.86
C GLU A 166 -15.96 2.19 -13.74
N ARG A 167 -17.18 2.36 -14.23
CA ARG A 167 -17.88 3.65 -14.22
C ARG A 167 -19.09 3.55 -13.33
N TYR A 168 -19.33 4.57 -12.53
CA TYR A 168 -20.42 4.57 -11.55
C TYR A 168 -21.80 4.25 -12.15
N ASN A 169 -22.03 4.60 -13.42
CA ASN A 169 -23.27 4.28 -14.16
C ASN A 169 -23.34 2.86 -14.76
N GLY A 170 -22.30 2.04 -14.65
CA GLY A 170 -22.23 0.67 -15.20
C GLY A 170 -21.68 0.57 -16.63
N SER A 171 -21.29 1.67 -17.26
CA SER A 171 -20.72 1.68 -18.63
C SER A 171 -19.21 1.43 -18.70
N GLY A 172 -18.60 1.05 -17.58
CA GLY A 172 -17.17 0.79 -17.45
C GLY A 172 -16.77 -0.62 -17.86
N TYR A 173 -15.53 -0.98 -17.54
CA TYR A 173 -14.96 -2.29 -17.83
C TYR A 173 -14.00 -2.69 -16.71
N PRO A 174 -13.65 -3.98 -16.57
CA PRO A 174 -13.99 -5.12 -17.43
C PRO A 174 -15.32 -5.80 -17.11
N ALA A 175 -15.89 -5.61 -15.92
CA ALA A 175 -17.08 -6.31 -15.46
C ALA A 175 -18.38 -5.49 -15.57
N GLY A 176 -18.29 -4.18 -15.81
CA GLY A 176 -19.47 -3.31 -15.94
C GLY A 176 -20.18 -3.12 -14.59
N LEU A 177 -19.39 -3.06 -13.51
CA LEU A 177 -19.89 -2.85 -12.15
C LEU A 177 -20.54 -1.46 -12.06
N ARG A 178 -21.57 -1.33 -11.19
CA ARG A 178 -22.36 -0.11 -11.07
C ARG A 178 -22.45 0.35 -9.63
N GLY A 179 -22.37 1.66 -9.43
CA GLY A 179 -22.55 2.29 -8.13
C GLY A 179 -21.56 1.74 -7.09
N GLU A 180 -22.10 1.28 -5.97
CA GLU A 180 -21.32 0.74 -4.85
C GLU A 180 -20.85 -0.70 -5.03
N ASP A 181 -21.30 -1.40 -6.09
CA ASP A 181 -20.71 -2.69 -6.47
C ASP A 181 -19.25 -2.52 -6.92
N ILE A 182 -18.85 -1.31 -7.31
CA ILE A 182 -17.46 -0.94 -7.52
C ILE A 182 -16.81 -0.75 -6.14
N PRO A 183 -15.74 -1.50 -5.81
CA PRO A 183 -15.01 -1.30 -4.57
C PRO A 183 -14.57 0.15 -4.38
N LEU A 184 -14.56 0.61 -3.13
CA LEU A 184 -14.19 2.00 -2.80
C LEU A 184 -12.79 2.33 -3.32
N SER A 185 -11.85 1.38 -3.24
CA SER A 185 -10.49 1.51 -3.75
C SER A 185 -10.46 1.87 -5.25
N GLY A 186 -11.24 1.18 -6.08
CA GLY A 186 -11.40 1.46 -7.51
C GLY A 186 -12.05 2.82 -7.77
N ARG A 187 -13.10 3.17 -7.02
CA ARG A 187 -13.78 4.46 -7.16
C ARG A 187 -12.88 5.65 -6.81
N ILE A 188 -12.04 5.53 -5.77
CA ILE A 188 -11.03 6.54 -5.38
C ILE A 188 -10.00 6.70 -6.50
N VAL A 189 -9.40 5.59 -6.97
CA VAL A 189 -8.35 5.66 -7.98
C VAL A 189 -8.89 6.16 -9.32
N ALA A 190 -10.12 5.82 -9.71
CA ALA A 190 -10.74 6.34 -10.93
C ALA A 190 -10.80 7.87 -10.96
N VAL A 191 -11.13 8.52 -9.83
CA VAL A 191 -11.17 9.99 -9.72
C VAL A 191 -9.76 10.58 -9.76
N VAL A 192 -8.84 10.01 -8.98
CA VAL A 192 -7.46 10.49 -8.87
C VAL A 192 -6.71 10.35 -10.20
N ASP A 193 -6.82 9.20 -10.87
CA ASP A 193 -6.21 8.95 -12.17
C ASP A 193 -6.74 9.88 -13.24
N TYR A 194 -8.07 10.07 -13.28
CA TYR A 194 -8.68 11.00 -14.24
C TYR A 194 -8.17 12.43 -14.07
N PHE A 195 -8.14 12.95 -12.84
CA PHE A 195 -7.66 14.31 -12.56
C PHE A 195 -6.17 14.46 -12.90
N ASP A 196 -5.33 13.51 -12.47
CA ASP A 196 -3.89 13.57 -12.73
C ASP A 196 -3.62 13.51 -14.25
N ALA A 197 -4.28 12.58 -14.96
CA ALA A 197 -4.16 12.46 -16.40
C ALA A 197 -4.61 13.70 -17.17
N LEU A 198 -5.57 14.49 -16.66
CA LEU A 198 -5.99 15.77 -17.27
C LEU A 198 -4.95 16.88 -17.08
N THR A 199 -4.32 16.93 -15.91
CA THR A 199 -3.38 17.99 -15.52
C THR A 199 -1.92 17.69 -15.92
N MET A 200 -1.68 16.52 -16.52
CA MET A 200 -0.42 16.15 -17.13
C MET A 200 -0.32 16.56 -18.61
N ARG A 201 0.89 16.97 -19.01
CA ARG A 201 1.27 17.03 -20.43
C ARG A 201 1.46 15.61 -20.95
N ARG A 202 0.79 15.27 -22.05
CA ARG A 202 1.01 14.04 -22.81
C ARG A 202 1.60 14.41 -24.17
N CYS A 203 2.22 13.45 -24.86
CA CYS A 203 2.82 13.69 -26.18
C CYS A 203 1.81 14.22 -27.23
N TYR A 204 0.52 13.89 -27.06
CA TYR A 204 -0.57 14.27 -27.96
C TYR A 204 -1.49 15.39 -27.41
N ARG A 205 -1.29 15.87 -26.17
CA ARG A 205 -2.17 16.90 -25.57
C ARG A 205 -1.44 17.72 -24.51
N PRO A 206 -1.55 19.06 -24.52
CA PRO A 206 -1.10 19.87 -23.40
C PRO A 206 -1.88 19.51 -22.11
N ALA A 207 -1.28 19.83 -20.96
CA ALA A 207 -2.00 19.79 -19.69
C ALA A 207 -3.18 20.78 -19.72
N PHE A 208 -4.32 20.37 -19.19
CA PHE A 208 -5.39 21.31 -18.86
C PHE A 208 -5.02 22.12 -17.62
N SER A 209 -5.63 23.31 -17.47
CA SER A 209 -5.55 24.02 -16.19
C SER A 209 -6.33 23.26 -15.12
N ASP A 210 -5.99 23.52 -13.86
CA ASP A 210 -6.65 22.86 -12.73
C ASP A 210 -8.15 23.18 -12.70
N GLU A 211 -8.53 24.42 -13.00
CA GLU A 211 -9.93 24.81 -13.09
C GLU A 211 -10.68 23.99 -14.14
N ARG A 212 -10.07 23.82 -15.33
CA ARG A 212 -10.69 23.03 -16.39
C ARG A 212 -10.76 21.54 -16.02
N ALA A 213 -9.75 21.00 -15.35
CA ALA A 213 -9.77 19.61 -14.88
C ALA A 213 -10.88 19.38 -13.84
N LEU A 214 -11.09 20.32 -12.92
CA LEU A 214 -12.17 20.27 -11.92
C LEU A 214 -13.56 20.39 -12.56
N GLU A 215 -13.73 21.27 -13.55
CA GLU A 215 -14.97 21.34 -14.35
C GLU A 215 -15.27 19.99 -15.01
N MET A 216 -14.29 19.41 -15.70
CA MET A 216 -14.44 18.11 -16.37
C MET A 216 -14.75 16.98 -15.39
N LEU A 217 -14.13 16.99 -14.21
CA LEU A 217 -14.44 16.03 -13.15
C LEU A 217 -15.90 16.19 -12.67
N THR A 218 -16.35 17.44 -12.49
CA THR A 218 -17.73 17.77 -12.09
C THR A 218 -18.74 17.33 -13.14
N GLU A 219 -18.45 17.53 -14.43
CA GLU A 219 -19.29 17.09 -15.55
C GLU A 219 -19.52 15.56 -15.55
N GLN A 220 -18.59 14.77 -14.98
CA GLN A 220 -18.66 13.31 -14.92
C GLN A 220 -19.22 12.75 -13.60
N ARG A 221 -19.62 13.63 -12.66
CA ARG A 221 -20.20 13.27 -11.36
C ARG A 221 -21.48 12.44 -11.53
N GLY A 222 -21.53 11.26 -10.93
CA GLY A 222 -22.66 10.32 -11.01
C GLY A 222 -22.76 9.53 -12.32
N ALA A 223 -21.95 9.88 -13.33
CA ALA A 223 -21.85 9.14 -14.59
C ALA A 223 -20.62 8.22 -14.57
N MET A 224 -19.41 8.78 -14.67
CA MET A 224 -18.18 7.98 -14.54
C MET A 224 -17.80 7.79 -13.08
N PHE A 225 -17.98 8.83 -12.26
CA PHE A 225 -17.43 8.85 -10.90
C PHE A 225 -18.51 8.86 -9.84
N ASP A 226 -18.17 8.30 -8.68
CA ASP A 226 -19.01 8.35 -7.50
C ASP A 226 -19.28 9.80 -7.08
N PRO A 227 -20.55 10.24 -6.98
CA PRO A 227 -20.89 11.60 -6.55
C PRO A 227 -20.23 12.01 -5.22
N ARG A 228 -20.20 11.12 -4.23
CA ARG A 228 -19.64 11.42 -2.91
C ARG A 228 -18.13 11.69 -3.00
N ILE A 229 -17.43 10.92 -3.80
CA ILE A 229 -15.97 11.07 -3.95
C ILE A 229 -15.63 12.34 -4.72
N VAL A 230 -16.39 12.65 -5.77
CA VAL A 230 -16.23 13.91 -6.51
C VAL A 230 -16.49 15.10 -5.59
N ASP A 231 -17.56 15.08 -4.80
CA ASP A 231 -17.87 16.18 -3.87
C ASP A 231 -16.73 16.42 -2.89
N VAL A 232 -16.24 15.36 -2.23
CA VAL A 232 -15.10 15.46 -1.29
C VAL A 232 -13.83 15.93 -1.99
N PHE A 233 -13.57 15.48 -3.22
CA PHE A 233 -12.43 15.96 -4.01
C PHE A 233 -12.54 17.46 -4.29
N LEU A 234 -13.71 17.94 -4.71
CA LEU A 234 -13.94 19.36 -5.03
C LEU A 234 -13.85 20.25 -3.79
N GLU A 235 -14.42 19.80 -2.66
CA GLU A 235 -14.33 20.51 -1.37
C GLU A 235 -12.88 20.70 -0.89
N ASN A 236 -12.00 19.75 -1.23
CA ASN A 236 -10.60 19.73 -0.82
C ASN A 236 -9.61 19.97 -1.98
N ALA A 237 -10.09 20.49 -3.12
CA ALA A 237 -9.31 20.55 -4.36
C ALA A 237 -8.01 21.36 -4.20
N ALA A 238 -8.04 22.47 -3.46
CA ALA A 238 -6.86 23.29 -3.22
C ALA A 238 -5.74 22.52 -2.49
N GLU A 239 -6.09 21.70 -1.49
CA GLU A 239 -5.13 20.89 -0.75
C GLU A 239 -4.57 19.75 -1.61
N LEU A 240 -5.42 19.10 -2.41
CA LEU A 240 -5.02 18.03 -3.32
C LEU A 240 -4.12 18.55 -4.45
N ILE A 241 -4.41 19.73 -5.00
CA ILE A 241 -3.58 20.42 -6.00
C ILE A 241 -2.21 20.76 -5.40
N GLU A 242 -2.16 21.37 -4.21
CA GLU A 242 -0.89 21.69 -3.55
C GLU A 242 -0.09 20.42 -3.22
N LEU A 243 -0.76 19.34 -2.82
CA LEU A 243 -0.12 18.04 -2.63
C LEU A 243 0.51 17.52 -3.93
N ARG A 244 -0.25 17.52 -5.03
CA ARG A 244 0.25 17.13 -6.36
C ARG A 244 1.48 17.95 -6.76
N ASP A 245 1.42 19.27 -6.57
CA ASP A 245 2.48 20.19 -6.95
C ASP A 245 3.71 20.02 -6.06
N ARG A 246 3.52 19.75 -4.76
CA ARG A 246 4.61 19.38 -3.86
C ARG A 246 5.30 18.10 -4.32
N VAL A 247 4.55 17.06 -4.71
CA VAL A 247 5.11 15.81 -5.24
C VAL A 247 5.87 16.07 -6.55
N ASN A 248 5.36 16.93 -7.44
CA ASN A 248 6.07 17.32 -8.66
C ASN A 248 7.40 18.03 -8.38
N ARG A 249 7.44 18.92 -7.37
CA ARG A 249 8.65 19.66 -7.00
C ARG A 249 9.69 18.79 -6.28
N THR A 250 9.23 17.90 -5.41
CA THR A 250 10.11 17.07 -4.56
C THR A 250 10.53 15.77 -5.23
N GLN A 251 9.73 15.25 -6.16
CA GLN A 251 9.92 13.96 -6.83
C GLN A 251 10.32 12.87 -5.83
N PRO A 252 9.48 12.62 -4.81
CA PRO A 252 9.84 11.70 -3.74
C PRO A 252 10.12 10.33 -4.33
N GLY A 253 11.19 9.71 -3.86
CA GLY A 253 11.59 8.39 -4.33
C GLY A 253 10.59 7.32 -3.93
N PHE A 254 10.68 6.16 -4.56
CA PHE A 254 9.81 5.01 -4.24
C PHE A 254 9.90 4.56 -2.78
N ALA A 255 11.08 4.71 -2.15
CA ALA A 255 11.27 4.45 -0.73
C ALA A 255 10.34 5.31 0.15
N GLU A 256 10.14 6.57 -0.20
CA GLU A 256 9.26 7.48 0.54
C GLU A 256 7.78 7.14 0.32
N LEU A 257 7.41 6.67 -0.89
CA LEU A 257 6.07 6.21 -1.22
C LEU A 257 5.66 4.98 -0.39
N VAL A 258 6.60 4.08 -0.10
CA VAL A 258 6.33 2.91 0.77
C VAL A 258 6.43 3.21 2.26
N GLY A 259 6.84 4.42 2.64
CA GLY A 259 7.02 4.84 4.04
C GLY A 259 8.20 4.13 4.71
N ALA A 260 9.34 4.07 4.01
CA ALA A 260 10.64 3.67 4.58
C ALA A 260 11.33 4.82 5.31
#